data_AF-A0A0R3TAT2-F1
#
_entry.id   AF-A0A0R3TAT2-F1
#
_cell.length_a   1.000
_cell.length_b   1.000
_cell.length_c   1.000
_cell.angle_alpha   90.00
_cell.angle_beta   90.00
_cell.angle_gamma   90.00
#
_symmetry.space_group_name_H-M   'P 1'
#
loop_
_entity.id
_entity.type
_entity.pdbx_description
1 polymer ?
#
loop_
_entity_poly.entity_id
_entity_poly.type
_entity_poly.pdbx_seq_one_letter_code
_entity_poly.pdbx_strand_id
1 'polypeptide(L)'
;MIAYLCVSFAVESASLMNLCLKAIVDNFDSLVTKCDDCAEPKLTWRLPCPDYAIPSPMADMILKRLSDRRLLKQEHLALFSKQYVDLQSLSLRDFPYSPSLIPVLHGIDLNDFISAFSERTVEALHTLNVRGMCIEEETKLCAMDALGQFQNLSHLDISRTNLDSQCLNVLVKSLKRLAYLDISETEVVDITCGEQSLRQMLLTILELKELRTLEIANFKHHFDQLIEPGVLPHLKHLEMGGNPLRFTLRDIELLRGENVVMISLTMTLMVCVLFYTLSST
;
A
#
# COMPACT_ATOMS: atom_id res chain seq x y z
N MET A 1 -6.05 6.79 -32.29
CA MET A 1 -4.99 6.14 -33.08
C MET A 1 -3.65 6.07 -32.34
N ILE A 2 -3.10 7.20 -31.86
CA ILE A 2 -1.84 7.21 -31.08
C ILE A 2 -1.96 6.47 -29.74
N ALA A 3 -3.05 6.67 -28.99
CA ALA A 3 -3.28 5.94 -27.73
C ALA A 3 -3.41 4.41 -27.95
N TYR A 4 -4.01 3.98 -29.06
CA TYR A 4 -4.10 2.57 -29.44
C TYR A 4 -2.73 1.97 -29.77
N LEU A 5 -1.94 2.67 -30.59
CA LEU A 5 -0.55 2.28 -30.85
C LEU A 5 0.25 2.21 -29.54
N CYS A 6 0.01 3.13 -28.61
CA CYS A 6 0.74 3.16 -27.36
C CYS A 6 0.36 2.09 -26.33
N VAL A 7 -0.90 1.68 -26.29
CA VAL A 7 -1.36 0.59 -25.42
C VAL A 7 -1.05 -0.78 -26.04
N SER A 8 -1.08 -0.92 -27.36
CA SER A 8 -0.80 -2.19 -28.06
C SER A 8 0.69 -2.47 -28.34
N PHE A 9 1.55 -1.45 -28.46
CA PHE A 9 3.00 -1.63 -28.77
C PHE A 9 3.93 -1.54 -27.55
N ALA A 10 3.40 -1.47 -26.33
CA ALA A 10 4.22 -1.28 -25.12
C ALA A 10 5.10 -2.49 -24.73
N VAL A 11 5.19 -3.53 -25.57
CA VAL A 11 5.75 -4.83 -25.17
C VAL A 11 7.27 -4.95 -25.39
N GLU A 12 7.93 -4.08 -26.16
CA GLU A 12 9.33 -4.37 -26.58
C GLU A 12 10.41 -3.32 -26.25
N SER A 13 10.09 -2.12 -25.74
CA SER A 13 11.13 -1.14 -25.34
C SER A 13 10.71 -0.21 -24.20
N ALA A 14 11.55 -0.14 -23.15
CA ALA A 14 11.33 0.72 -21.98
C ALA A 14 11.23 2.21 -22.35
N SER A 15 11.91 2.66 -23.41
CA SER A 15 11.81 4.06 -23.86
C SER A 15 10.46 4.34 -24.53
N LEU A 16 9.94 3.38 -25.32
CA LEU A 16 8.63 3.52 -25.97
C LEU A 16 7.50 3.47 -24.94
N MET A 17 7.57 2.53 -23.99
CA MET A 17 6.59 2.42 -22.90
C MET A 17 6.49 3.73 -22.10
N ASN A 18 7.62 4.38 -21.78
CA ASN A 18 7.63 5.65 -21.07
C ASN A 18 7.06 6.82 -21.88
N LEU A 19 7.35 6.88 -23.19
CA LEU A 19 6.78 7.88 -24.08
C LEU A 19 5.25 7.71 -24.20
N CYS A 20 4.80 6.46 -24.30
CA CYS A 20 3.39 6.13 -24.37
C CYS A 20 2.64 6.42 -23.07
N LEU A 21 3.20 6.05 -21.92
CA LEU A 21 2.68 6.45 -20.62
C LEU A 21 2.55 7.97 -20.53
N LYS A 22 3.60 8.71 -20.92
CA LYS A 22 3.58 10.17 -20.90
C LYS A 22 2.46 10.71 -21.79
N ALA A 23 2.34 10.23 -23.02
CA ALA A 23 1.30 10.65 -23.95
C ALA A 23 -0.11 10.36 -23.41
N ILE A 24 -0.35 9.19 -22.81
CA ILE A 24 -1.64 8.83 -22.22
C ILE A 24 -1.99 9.77 -21.07
N VAL A 25 -1.07 9.98 -20.13
CA VAL A 25 -1.30 10.82 -18.95
C VAL A 25 -1.48 12.29 -19.33
N ASP A 26 -0.68 12.80 -20.27
CA ASP A 26 -0.76 14.20 -20.73
C ASP A 26 -2.06 14.47 -21.53
N ASN A 27 -2.74 13.42 -22.03
CA ASN A 27 -3.98 13.53 -22.81
C ASN A 27 -5.17 12.83 -22.13
N PHE A 28 -5.09 12.54 -20.83
CA PHE A 28 -6.04 11.69 -20.11
C PHE A 28 -7.52 12.07 -20.33
N ASP A 29 -7.87 13.35 -20.17
CA ASP A 29 -9.24 13.84 -20.35
C ASP A 29 -9.81 13.60 -21.75
N SER A 30 -8.95 13.56 -22.78
CA SER A 30 -9.37 13.27 -24.16
C SER A 30 -9.63 11.79 -24.42
N LEU A 31 -9.04 10.92 -23.60
CA LEU A 31 -9.14 9.45 -23.66
C LEU A 31 -10.29 8.90 -22.84
N VAL A 32 -11.00 9.76 -22.12
CA VAL A 32 -12.13 9.39 -21.26
C VAL A 32 -13.40 9.98 -21.85
N THR A 33 -14.51 9.27 -21.70
CA THR A 33 -15.84 9.73 -22.08
C THR A 33 -16.85 9.35 -21.00
N LYS A 34 -18.01 10.01 -21.00
CA LYS A 34 -19.13 9.55 -20.18
C LYS A 34 -19.87 8.46 -20.95
N CYS A 35 -20.32 7.44 -20.24
CA CYS A 35 -21.24 6.43 -20.75
C CYS A 35 -22.56 7.12 -21.12
N ASP A 36 -22.97 7.01 -22.38
CA ASP A 36 -24.20 7.62 -22.87
C ASP A 36 -25.46 6.81 -22.45
N ASP A 37 -25.30 5.51 -22.22
CA ASP A 37 -26.41 4.56 -21.98
C ASP A 37 -26.59 4.14 -20.50
N CYS A 38 -25.77 4.68 -19.60
CA CYS A 38 -25.78 4.29 -18.19
C CYS A 38 -26.83 5.10 -17.41
N ALA A 39 -27.60 4.41 -16.56
CA ALA A 39 -28.58 5.06 -15.67
C ALA A 39 -27.95 6.14 -14.76
N GLU A 40 -26.66 5.96 -14.44
CA GLU A 40 -25.82 6.97 -13.80
C GLU A 40 -24.61 7.26 -14.69
N PRO A 41 -24.23 8.53 -14.90
CA PRO A 41 -23.11 8.89 -15.77
C PRO A 41 -21.78 8.39 -15.18
N LYS A 42 -21.23 7.34 -15.80
CA LYS A 42 -19.93 6.74 -15.44
C LYS A 42 -18.89 7.07 -16.50
N LEU A 43 -17.63 7.22 -16.07
CA LEU A 43 -16.53 7.42 -17.00
C LEU A 43 -16.07 6.09 -17.60
N THR A 44 -15.85 6.08 -18.91
CA THR A 44 -15.36 4.93 -19.67
C THR A 44 -14.17 5.34 -20.53
N TRP A 45 -13.28 4.40 -20.82
CA TRP A 45 -12.18 4.66 -21.73
C TRP A 45 -12.68 4.72 -23.17
N ARG A 46 -12.17 5.67 -23.94
CA ARG A 46 -12.30 5.71 -25.41
C ARG A 46 -11.32 4.72 -26.04
N LEU A 47 -11.59 3.43 -25.87
CA LEU A 47 -10.81 2.37 -26.49
C LEU A 47 -11.38 2.04 -27.87
N PRO A 48 -10.52 1.65 -28.84
CA PRO A 48 -10.99 1.27 -30.18
C PRO A 48 -11.81 -0.03 -30.19
N CYS A 49 -11.68 -0.85 -29.16
CA CYS A 49 -12.40 -2.10 -29.01
C CYS A 49 -13.09 -2.11 -27.64
N PRO A 50 -14.43 -2.31 -27.58
CA PRO A 50 -15.19 -2.26 -26.32
C PRO A 50 -14.75 -3.28 -25.27
N ASP A 51 -14.25 -4.45 -25.72
CA ASP A 51 -13.85 -5.56 -24.86
C ASP A 51 -12.35 -5.55 -24.52
N TYR A 52 -11.64 -4.48 -24.88
CA TYR A 52 -10.20 -4.40 -24.65
C TYR A 52 -9.92 -3.97 -23.21
N ALA A 53 -9.28 -4.86 -22.44
CA ALA A 53 -8.71 -4.51 -21.14
C ALA A 53 -7.26 -4.05 -21.32
N ILE A 54 -6.90 -2.95 -20.68
CA ILE A 54 -5.52 -2.47 -20.60
C ILE A 54 -4.75 -3.42 -19.68
N PRO A 55 -3.74 -4.15 -20.19
CA PRO A 55 -3.03 -5.13 -19.38
C PRO A 55 -2.02 -4.47 -18.43
N SER A 56 -1.69 -5.17 -17.35
CA SER A 56 -0.47 -4.92 -16.57
C SER A 56 0.79 -5.18 -17.44
N PRO A 57 1.89 -4.40 -17.29
CA PRO A 57 2.12 -3.35 -16.29
C PRO A 57 1.63 -1.95 -16.71
N MET A 58 1.09 -1.78 -17.93
CA MET A 58 0.71 -0.46 -18.44
C MET A 58 -0.42 0.17 -17.59
N ALA A 59 -1.44 -0.61 -17.22
CA ALA A 59 -2.51 -0.15 -16.34
C ALA A 59 -1.97 0.34 -14.98
N ASP A 60 -1.08 -0.45 -14.36
CA ASP A 60 -0.41 -0.11 -13.09
C ASP A 60 0.36 1.22 -13.21
N MET A 61 1.11 1.39 -14.31
CA MET A 61 1.91 2.58 -14.58
C MET A 61 1.06 3.84 -14.82
N ILE A 62 -0.04 3.72 -15.55
CA ILE A 62 -1.00 4.82 -15.80
C ILE A 62 -1.60 5.27 -14.47
N LEU A 63 -2.15 4.32 -13.70
CA LEU A 63 -2.78 4.61 -12.42
C LEU A 63 -1.81 5.31 -11.46
N LYS A 64 -0.60 4.75 -11.31
CA LYS A 64 0.46 5.34 -10.50
C LYS A 64 0.80 6.77 -10.93
N ARG A 65 0.99 7.00 -12.24
CA ARG A 65 1.39 8.34 -12.73
C ARG A 65 0.28 9.38 -12.60
N LEU A 66 -0.99 9.00 -12.74
CA LEU A 66 -2.13 9.89 -12.51
C LEU A 66 -2.27 10.22 -11.02
N SER A 67 -2.08 9.22 -10.14
CA SER A 67 -2.04 9.37 -8.68
C SER A 67 -0.92 10.32 -8.25
N ASP A 68 0.31 10.10 -8.72
CA ASP A 68 1.48 10.93 -8.43
C ASP A 68 1.31 12.41 -8.85
N ARG A 69 0.53 12.66 -9.91
CA ARG A 69 0.23 14.00 -10.41
C ARG A 69 -1.04 14.61 -9.81
N ARG A 70 -1.73 13.90 -8.90
CA ARG A 70 -3.02 14.31 -8.31
C ARG A 70 -4.11 14.60 -9.36
N LEU A 71 -4.10 13.83 -10.45
CA LEU A 71 -5.08 13.95 -11.54
C LEU A 71 -6.29 13.01 -11.35
N LEU A 72 -6.17 12.00 -10.48
CA LEU A 72 -7.27 11.10 -10.17
C LEU A 72 -8.34 11.79 -9.32
N LYS A 73 -9.59 11.57 -9.70
CA LYS A 73 -10.81 11.94 -8.97
C LYS A 73 -11.62 10.67 -8.76
N GLN A 74 -12.61 10.70 -7.88
CA GLN A 74 -13.50 9.56 -7.63
C GLN A 74 -14.10 8.97 -8.92
N GLU A 75 -14.63 9.84 -9.78
CA GLU A 75 -15.23 9.44 -11.07
C GLU A 75 -14.24 8.68 -11.99
N HIS A 76 -12.93 8.92 -11.83
CA HIS A 76 -11.89 8.25 -12.62
C HIS A 76 -11.63 6.82 -12.16
N LEU A 77 -12.01 6.41 -10.95
CA LEU A 77 -11.73 5.05 -10.47
C LEU A 77 -12.51 3.98 -11.23
N ALA A 78 -13.69 4.31 -11.76
CA ALA A 78 -14.46 3.42 -12.63
C ALA A 78 -13.66 2.98 -13.88
N LEU A 79 -12.72 3.81 -14.34
CA LEU A 79 -11.82 3.50 -15.45
C LEU A 79 -10.82 2.39 -15.11
N PHE A 80 -10.55 2.16 -13.83
CA PHE A 80 -9.65 1.10 -13.34
C PHE A 80 -10.43 -0.06 -12.73
N SER A 81 -11.72 -0.20 -13.09
CA SER A 81 -12.54 -1.33 -12.71
C SER A 81 -12.24 -2.57 -13.55
N LYS A 82 -12.81 -3.70 -13.10
CA LYS A 82 -12.73 -5.01 -13.76
C LYS A 82 -13.04 -5.06 -15.25
N GLN A 83 -13.78 -4.08 -15.76
CA GLN A 83 -14.17 -4.03 -17.16
C GLN A 83 -13.03 -3.57 -18.07
N TYR A 84 -12.07 -2.80 -17.55
CA TYR A 84 -11.15 -2.04 -18.37
C TYR A 84 -9.68 -2.32 -18.11
N VAL A 85 -9.32 -2.89 -16.96
CA VAL A 85 -7.91 -3.09 -16.59
C VAL A 85 -7.71 -4.42 -15.84
N ASP A 86 -6.49 -4.96 -15.99
CA ASP A 86 -5.94 -5.98 -15.09
C ASP A 86 -4.77 -5.35 -14.32
N LEU A 87 -4.82 -5.38 -12.99
CA LEU A 87 -3.79 -4.78 -12.13
C LEU A 87 -2.98 -5.84 -11.38
N GLN A 88 -1.66 -5.64 -11.31
CA GLN A 88 -0.75 -6.42 -10.46
C GLN A 88 -0.17 -5.58 -9.31
N SER A 89 -0.13 -4.26 -9.49
CA SER A 89 0.36 -3.29 -8.52
C SER A 89 -0.52 -2.06 -8.50
N LEU A 90 -0.93 -1.65 -7.31
CA LEU A 90 -1.85 -0.55 -7.09
C LEU A 90 -1.28 0.47 -6.11
N SER A 91 -1.26 1.76 -6.47
CA SER A 91 -0.79 2.83 -5.60
C SER A 91 -1.71 4.05 -5.63
N LEU A 92 -2.41 4.24 -4.52
CA LEU A 92 -3.29 5.35 -4.19
C LEU A 92 -2.69 6.09 -3.00
N ARG A 93 -2.30 7.36 -3.17
CA ARG A 93 -1.56 8.09 -2.13
C ARG A 93 -2.15 9.46 -1.87
N ASP A 94 -2.14 9.85 -0.59
CA ASP A 94 -2.36 11.21 -0.10
C ASP A 94 -3.62 11.89 -0.68
N PHE A 95 -4.76 11.19 -0.61
CA PHE A 95 -6.05 11.81 -0.92
C PHE A 95 -6.39 12.83 0.18
N PRO A 96 -6.49 14.13 -0.14
CA PRO A 96 -6.61 15.15 0.88
C PRO A 96 -7.96 15.04 1.61
N TYR A 97 -7.90 14.83 2.94
CA TYR A 97 -9.03 15.09 3.82
C TYR A 97 -9.27 16.61 3.87
N SER A 98 -10.36 17.07 3.24
CA SER A 98 -10.80 18.47 3.37
C SER A 98 -12.11 18.52 4.14
N PRO A 99 -12.13 19.04 5.38
CA PRO A 99 -13.36 19.21 6.16
C PRO A 99 -14.33 20.23 5.55
N SER A 100 -13.87 21.07 4.62
CA SER A 100 -14.60 22.25 4.12
C SER A 100 -14.89 22.24 2.62
N LEU A 101 -14.64 21.14 1.93
CA LEU A 101 -15.06 20.95 0.54
C LEU A 101 -15.97 19.72 0.49
N ILE A 102 -17.21 19.97 0.03
CA ILE A 102 -18.25 19.05 -0.47
C ILE A 102 -17.91 17.54 -0.39
N PRO A 103 -18.82 16.65 0.10
CA PRO A 103 -18.63 15.20 0.32
C PRO A 103 -18.17 14.31 -0.87
N VAL A 104 -17.76 14.90 -2.00
CA VAL A 104 -17.40 14.23 -3.26
C VAL A 104 -15.98 13.62 -3.25
N LEU A 105 -15.22 13.79 -2.16
CA LEU A 105 -13.99 13.01 -1.89
C LEU A 105 -14.07 12.24 -0.56
N HIS A 106 -15.22 12.30 0.12
CA HIS A 106 -15.43 11.67 1.42
C HIS A 106 -15.97 10.23 1.32
N GLY A 107 -16.29 9.72 0.12
CA GLY A 107 -17.10 8.50 -0.01
C GLY A 107 -16.52 7.44 -0.94
N ILE A 108 -15.20 7.24 -0.97
CA ILE A 108 -14.66 5.97 -1.48
C ILE A 108 -14.04 5.29 -0.29
N ASP A 109 -14.86 4.47 0.36
CA ASP A 109 -14.35 3.51 1.30
C ASP A 109 -13.39 2.57 0.55
N LEU A 110 -12.29 2.20 1.19
CA LEU A 110 -11.38 1.19 0.68
C LEU A 110 -12.15 -0.08 0.30
N ASN A 111 -13.22 -0.41 1.03
CA ASN A 111 -14.14 -1.49 0.70
C ASN A 111 -14.79 -1.32 -0.70
N ASP A 112 -15.33 -0.13 -1.01
CA ASP A 112 -15.95 0.15 -2.32
C ASP A 112 -14.93 -0.01 -3.44
N PHE A 113 -13.71 0.48 -3.19
CA PHE A 113 -12.63 0.39 -4.15
C PHE A 113 -12.24 -1.06 -4.45
N ILE A 114 -12.11 -1.88 -3.42
CA ILE A 114 -11.77 -3.30 -3.54
C ILE A 114 -12.87 -4.06 -4.28
N SER A 115 -14.14 -3.75 -3.98
CA SER A 115 -15.30 -4.37 -4.62
C SER A 115 -15.38 -4.12 -6.13
N ALA A 116 -14.69 -3.10 -6.64
CA ALA A 116 -14.68 -2.74 -8.05
C ALA A 116 -13.74 -3.59 -8.92
N PHE A 117 -12.87 -4.41 -8.30
CA PHE A 117 -11.87 -5.20 -9.02
C PHE A 117 -12.40 -6.48 -9.64
N SER A 118 -11.67 -6.96 -10.67
CA SER A 118 -11.95 -8.25 -11.30
C SER A 118 -11.45 -9.36 -10.40
N GLU A 119 -12.06 -10.55 -10.50
CA GLU A 119 -11.51 -11.76 -9.87
C GLU A 119 -10.05 -11.97 -10.25
N ARG A 120 -9.69 -11.73 -11.53
CA ARG A 120 -8.30 -11.76 -11.99
C ARG A 120 -7.40 -10.75 -11.29
N THR A 121 -7.86 -9.52 -11.07
CA THR A 121 -7.08 -8.50 -10.35
C THR A 121 -6.93 -8.90 -8.89
N VAL A 122 -7.99 -9.39 -8.24
CA VAL A 122 -7.93 -9.88 -6.86
C VAL A 122 -6.92 -11.02 -6.71
N GLU A 123 -6.87 -11.93 -7.69
CA GLU A 123 -5.89 -13.03 -7.74
C GLU A 123 -4.48 -12.55 -8.12
N ALA A 124 -4.35 -11.53 -8.98
CA ALA A 124 -3.06 -11.11 -9.51
C ALA A 124 -2.39 -9.97 -8.72
N LEU A 125 -3.07 -9.34 -7.77
CA LEU A 125 -2.54 -8.21 -7.01
C LEU A 125 -1.48 -8.68 -6.01
N HIS A 126 -0.25 -8.21 -6.19
CA HIS A 126 0.87 -8.53 -5.31
C HIS A 126 1.36 -7.33 -4.49
N THR A 127 1.07 -6.11 -4.96
CA THR A 127 1.47 -4.85 -4.31
C THR A 127 0.28 -3.91 -4.18
N LEU A 128 0.06 -3.41 -2.97
CA LEU A 128 -0.97 -2.42 -2.68
C LEU A 128 -0.37 -1.31 -1.81
N ASN A 129 -0.53 -0.07 -2.25
CA ASN A 129 -0.17 1.11 -1.50
C ASN A 129 -1.40 2.01 -1.39
N VAL A 130 -1.86 2.22 -0.17
CA VAL A 130 -3.02 3.06 0.19
C VAL A 130 -2.60 4.12 1.22
N ARG A 131 -1.34 4.56 1.14
CA ARG A 131 -0.74 5.52 2.07
C ARG A 131 -1.57 6.79 2.17
N GLY A 132 -1.82 7.23 3.40
CA GLY A 132 -2.53 8.49 3.66
C GLY A 132 -4.02 8.44 3.33
N MET A 133 -4.59 7.27 3.04
CA MET A 133 -6.04 7.13 2.87
C MET A 133 -6.74 7.15 4.23
N CYS A 134 -7.83 7.91 4.31
CA CYS A 134 -8.71 7.92 5.48
C CYS A 134 -9.81 6.87 5.26
N ILE A 135 -10.06 6.02 6.26
CA ILE A 135 -11.13 5.01 6.23
C ILE A 135 -12.18 5.41 7.28
N GLU A 136 -13.45 5.40 6.90
CA GLU A 136 -14.51 5.73 7.84
C GLU A 136 -14.56 4.72 9.00
N GLU A 137 -14.78 5.22 10.23
CA GLU A 137 -14.79 4.37 11.43
C GLU A 137 -15.85 3.27 11.35
N GLU A 138 -16.99 3.55 10.72
CA GLU A 138 -18.12 2.62 10.58
C GLU A 138 -17.82 1.43 9.65
N THR A 139 -16.89 1.60 8.71
CA THR A 139 -16.59 0.61 7.66
C THR A 139 -15.19 0.03 7.75
N LYS A 140 -14.37 0.50 8.70
CA LYS A 140 -12.96 0.13 8.86
C LYS A 140 -12.72 -1.38 8.85
N LEU A 141 -13.50 -2.16 9.61
CA LEU A 141 -13.36 -3.62 9.64
C LEU A 141 -13.78 -4.29 8.33
N CYS A 142 -14.87 -3.82 7.70
CA CYS A 142 -15.30 -4.31 6.39
C CYS A 142 -14.22 -4.09 5.33
N ALA A 143 -13.55 -2.93 5.35
CA ALA A 143 -12.42 -2.67 4.49
C ALA A 143 -11.24 -3.63 4.74
N MET A 144 -10.99 -4.04 5.99
CA MET A 144 -9.95 -5.03 6.31
C MET A 144 -10.32 -6.43 5.85
N ASP A 145 -11.59 -6.82 5.98
CA ASP A 145 -12.10 -8.08 5.45
C ASP A 145 -12.01 -8.11 3.92
N ALA A 146 -12.33 -7.01 3.26
CA ALA A 146 -12.17 -6.85 1.82
C ALA A 146 -10.71 -6.92 1.39
N LEU A 147 -9.79 -6.24 2.11
CA LEU A 147 -8.35 -6.37 1.88
C LEU A 147 -7.89 -7.82 2.03
N GLY A 148 -8.48 -8.54 2.97
CA GLY A 148 -8.23 -9.96 3.18
C GLY A 148 -8.51 -10.84 1.95
N GLN A 149 -9.21 -10.35 0.92
CA GLN A 149 -9.45 -11.12 -0.30
C GLN A 149 -8.20 -11.22 -1.21
N PHE A 150 -7.22 -10.31 -1.08
CA PHE A 150 -5.99 -10.32 -1.86
C PHE A 150 -4.97 -11.33 -1.32
N GLN A 151 -5.26 -12.62 -1.45
CA GLN A 151 -4.47 -13.71 -0.89
C GLN A 151 -3.03 -13.79 -1.42
N ASN A 152 -2.75 -13.17 -2.58
CA ASN A 152 -1.42 -13.11 -3.19
C ASN A 152 -0.66 -11.81 -2.87
N LEU A 153 -1.23 -10.94 -2.03
CA LEU A 153 -0.59 -9.70 -1.64
C LEU A 153 0.68 -9.97 -0.84
N SER A 154 1.78 -9.43 -1.33
CA SER A 154 3.12 -9.58 -0.74
C SER A 154 3.69 -8.26 -0.23
N HIS A 155 3.21 -7.12 -0.74
CA HIS A 155 3.63 -5.79 -0.34
C HIS A 155 2.42 -4.93 -0.03
N LEU A 156 2.35 -4.43 1.20
CA LEU A 156 1.30 -3.52 1.66
C LEU A 156 1.91 -2.28 2.32
N ASP A 157 1.56 -1.11 1.80
CA ASP A 157 1.83 0.18 2.43
C ASP A 157 0.49 0.80 2.85
N ILE A 158 0.27 0.84 4.16
CA ILE A 158 -0.88 1.46 4.82
C ILE A 158 -0.42 2.60 5.73
N SER A 159 0.76 3.16 5.48
CA SER A 159 1.32 4.27 6.27
C SER A 159 0.38 5.49 6.27
N ARG A 160 0.39 6.29 7.34
CA ARG A 160 -0.45 7.51 7.48
C ARG A 160 -1.97 7.30 7.38
N THR A 161 -2.45 6.10 7.68
CA THR A 161 -3.89 5.80 7.79
C THR A 161 -4.37 5.83 9.25
N ASN A 162 -5.69 5.86 9.46
CA ASN A 162 -6.33 5.80 10.78
C ASN A 162 -6.63 4.34 11.24
N LEU A 163 -5.84 3.37 10.76
CA LEU A 163 -6.00 1.95 11.13
C LEU A 163 -5.47 1.68 12.54
N ASP A 164 -6.23 0.91 13.32
CA ASP A 164 -5.92 0.55 14.71
C ASP A 164 -5.43 -0.91 14.85
N SER A 165 -5.15 -1.31 16.09
CA SER A 165 -4.66 -2.65 16.41
C SER A 165 -5.65 -3.77 16.08
N GLN A 166 -6.96 -3.48 16.13
CA GLN A 166 -7.98 -4.46 15.77
C GLN A 166 -7.95 -4.72 14.26
N CYS A 167 -7.77 -3.67 13.47
CA CYS A 167 -7.62 -3.76 12.02
C CYS A 167 -6.38 -4.56 11.62
N LEU A 168 -5.24 -4.30 12.25
CA LEU A 168 -4.01 -5.07 12.01
C LEU A 168 -4.17 -6.56 12.34
N ASN A 169 -4.91 -6.90 13.40
CA ASN A 169 -5.19 -8.29 13.75
C ASN A 169 -6.01 -9.01 12.66
N VAL A 170 -6.96 -8.31 12.04
CA VAL A 170 -7.70 -8.85 10.88
C VAL A 170 -6.76 -9.05 9.70
N LEU A 171 -5.96 -8.05 9.36
CA LEU A 171 -5.03 -8.13 8.22
C LEU A 171 -4.01 -9.26 8.35
N VAL A 172 -3.41 -9.41 9.53
CA VAL A 172 -2.44 -10.48 9.80
C VAL A 172 -3.08 -11.87 9.67
N LYS A 173 -4.35 -12.02 10.05
CA LYS A 173 -5.08 -13.28 9.92
C LYS A 173 -5.37 -13.63 8.45
N SER A 174 -5.58 -12.63 7.62
CA SER A 174 -6.00 -12.82 6.23
C SER A 174 -4.85 -12.84 5.22
N LEU A 175 -3.80 -12.03 5.40
CA LEU A 175 -2.74 -11.78 4.41
C LEU A 175 -1.47 -12.60 4.68
N LYS A 176 -1.55 -13.92 4.54
CA LYS A 176 -0.46 -14.83 4.97
C LYS A 176 0.82 -14.75 4.12
N ARG A 177 0.75 -14.19 2.92
CA ARG A 177 1.87 -14.05 1.98
C ARG A 177 2.60 -12.71 2.09
N LEU A 178 2.23 -11.88 3.07
CA LEU A 178 2.78 -10.54 3.21
C LEU A 178 4.27 -10.61 3.58
N ALA A 179 5.11 -10.08 2.68
CA ALA A 179 6.56 -10.02 2.81
C ALA A 179 7.08 -8.62 3.17
N TYR A 180 6.32 -7.58 2.84
CA TYR A 180 6.59 -6.19 3.18
C TYR A 180 5.33 -5.55 3.77
N LEU A 181 5.50 -4.86 4.91
CA LEU A 181 4.46 -4.07 5.56
C LEU A 181 5.03 -2.71 6.00
N ASP A 182 4.42 -1.62 5.54
CA ASP A 182 4.66 -0.28 6.08
C ASP A 182 3.41 0.21 6.82
N ILE A 183 3.58 0.47 8.12
CA ILE A 183 2.57 1.04 9.03
C ILE A 183 3.06 2.36 9.64
N SER A 184 4.05 3.00 9.04
CA SER A 184 4.63 4.25 9.55
C SER A 184 3.57 5.35 9.68
N GLU A 185 3.67 6.15 10.74
CA GLU A 185 2.76 7.28 10.97
C GLU A 185 1.26 6.90 10.98
N THR A 186 0.91 5.61 11.16
CA THR A 186 -0.47 5.19 11.34
C THR A 186 -0.90 5.43 12.78
N GLU A 187 -2.15 5.85 12.98
CA GLU A 187 -2.70 6.08 14.32
C GLU A 187 -3.07 4.74 15.00
N VAL A 188 -2.12 3.80 15.09
CA VAL A 188 -2.33 2.52 15.80
C VAL A 188 -2.36 2.70 17.33
N VAL A 189 -2.71 3.89 17.79
CA VAL A 189 -2.70 4.29 19.18
C VAL A 189 -4.15 4.34 19.64
N ASP A 190 -4.61 3.23 20.21
CA ASP A 190 -5.63 3.30 21.25
C ASP A 190 -5.00 4.09 22.41
N ILE A 191 -5.35 5.38 22.48
CA ILE A 191 -4.80 6.37 23.42
C ILE A 191 -5.10 5.99 24.88
N THR A 192 -5.87 4.91 25.11
CA THR A 192 -6.21 4.39 26.43
C THR A 192 -5.36 3.20 26.90
N CYS A 193 -4.63 2.52 26.00
CA CYS A 193 -3.90 1.29 26.33
C CYS A 193 -2.39 1.45 26.10
N GLY A 194 -1.62 1.68 27.17
CA GLY A 194 -0.17 1.97 27.18
C GLY A 194 0.77 0.90 26.60
N GLU A 195 1.95 0.69 27.20
CA GLU A 195 3.09 -0.11 26.67
C GLU A 195 2.74 -1.52 26.14
N GLN A 196 1.62 -2.09 26.58
CA GLN A 196 1.13 -3.40 26.18
C GLN A 196 0.57 -3.43 24.74
N SER A 197 0.05 -2.32 24.20
CA SER A 197 -0.64 -2.30 22.89
C SER A 197 0.33 -2.44 21.71
N LEU A 198 1.48 -1.74 21.73
CA LEU A 198 2.50 -1.85 20.68
C LEU A 198 3.19 -3.21 20.69
N ARG A 199 3.48 -3.76 21.88
CA ARG A 199 4.01 -5.12 22.01
C ARG A 199 3.04 -6.13 21.42
N GLN A 200 1.76 -6.03 21.77
CA GLN A 200 0.74 -6.91 21.23
C GLN A 200 0.61 -6.77 19.71
N MET A 201 0.65 -5.54 19.19
CA MET A 201 0.65 -5.26 17.75
C MET A 201 1.82 -5.93 17.04
N LEU A 202 3.04 -5.77 17.58
CA LEU A 202 4.23 -6.39 17.00
C LEU A 202 4.15 -7.91 17.04
N LEU A 203 3.73 -8.49 18.18
CA LEU A 203 3.50 -9.94 18.29
C LEU A 203 2.47 -10.43 17.26
N THR A 204 1.40 -9.65 17.04
CA THR A 204 0.41 -9.94 16.00
C THR A 204 1.04 -9.88 14.60
N ILE A 205 1.76 -8.80 14.25
CA ILE A 205 2.45 -8.68 12.96
C ILE A 205 3.42 -9.85 12.71
N LEU A 206 4.06 -10.36 13.76
CA LEU A 206 5.02 -11.47 13.67
C LEU A 206 4.37 -12.83 13.39
N GLU A 207 3.05 -12.95 13.47
CA GLU A 207 2.35 -14.12 12.94
C GLU A 207 2.45 -14.24 11.40
N LEU A 208 2.87 -13.17 10.71
CA LEU A 208 3.19 -13.16 9.28
C LEU A 208 4.53 -13.84 9.02
N LYS A 209 4.49 -15.16 8.80
CA LYS A 209 5.69 -15.99 8.57
C LYS A 209 6.50 -15.60 7.33
N GLU A 210 5.86 -14.96 6.35
CA GLU A 210 6.52 -14.49 5.12
C GLU A 210 7.09 -13.08 5.25
N LEU A 211 6.82 -12.36 6.35
CA LEU A 211 7.27 -10.98 6.54
C LEU A 211 8.80 -10.92 6.57
N ARG A 212 9.37 -10.06 5.73
CA ARG A 212 10.82 -9.80 5.61
C ARG A 212 11.16 -8.36 5.90
N THR A 213 10.26 -7.43 5.56
CA THR A 213 10.46 -6.00 5.78
C THR A 213 9.28 -5.41 6.55
N LEU A 214 9.59 -4.69 7.62
CA LEU A 214 8.62 -3.99 8.46
C LEU A 214 9.10 -2.56 8.69
N GLU A 215 8.26 -1.59 8.34
CA GLU A 215 8.55 -0.17 8.53
C GLU A 215 7.58 0.45 9.55
N ILE A 216 8.15 1.07 10.58
CA ILE A 216 7.46 1.58 11.77
C ILE A 216 8.08 2.92 12.18
N ALA A 217 7.63 4.03 11.61
CA ALA A 217 8.11 5.37 12.00
C ALA A 217 7.11 6.17 12.84
N ASN A 218 7.66 7.05 13.70
CA ASN A 218 6.98 8.18 14.34
C ASN A 218 5.94 7.83 15.43
N PHE A 219 6.19 6.78 16.22
CA PHE A 219 5.43 6.51 17.43
C PHE A 219 5.87 7.47 18.55
N LYS A 220 4.92 8.21 19.14
CA LYS A 220 5.19 9.26 20.15
C LYS A 220 5.64 8.73 21.51
N HIS A 221 5.69 7.41 21.70
CA HIS A 221 5.91 6.77 22.99
C HIS A 221 7.15 5.86 22.97
N HIS A 222 7.83 5.80 24.12
CA HIS A 222 9.07 5.07 24.32
C HIS A 222 8.85 3.85 25.23
N PHE A 223 9.45 2.69 24.92
CA PHE A 223 9.22 1.45 25.68
C PHE A 223 10.48 0.58 25.84
N ASP A 224 10.57 -0.20 26.92
CA ASP A 224 11.81 -0.90 27.34
C ASP A 224 11.76 -2.46 27.18
N GLN A 225 10.75 -3.08 26.54
CA GLN A 225 10.44 -4.53 26.77
C GLN A 225 10.29 -5.47 25.55
N LEU A 226 10.72 -5.12 24.34
CA LEU A 226 10.52 -6.02 23.17
C LEU A 226 11.58 -7.13 22.99
N ILE A 227 12.55 -7.22 23.89
CA ILE A 227 13.81 -7.91 23.61
C ILE A 227 13.85 -9.26 24.31
N GLU A 228 13.30 -10.26 23.63
CA GLU A 228 13.73 -11.65 23.82
C GLU A 228 14.39 -12.13 22.51
N PRO A 229 15.52 -12.86 22.57
CA PRO A 229 16.14 -13.45 21.38
C PRO A 229 15.14 -14.33 20.61
N GLY A 230 15.14 -14.25 19.28
CA GLY A 230 14.27 -15.08 18.44
C GLY A 230 12.84 -14.58 18.27
N VAL A 231 12.48 -13.39 18.80
CA VAL A 231 11.14 -12.78 18.61
C VAL A 231 10.90 -12.37 17.15
N LEU A 232 11.94 -12.08 16.35
CA LEU A 232 11.84 -11.67 14.94
C LEU A 232 12.46 -12.71 13.98
N PRO A 233 12.05 -14.00 13.98
CA PRO A 233 12.82 -15.08 13.37
C PRO A 233 12.79 -15.09 11.83
N HIS A 234 12.03 -14.20 11.19
CA HIS A 234 11.86 -14.18 9.74
C HIS A 234 12.15 -12.83 9.12
N LEU A 235 12.29 -11.79 9.96
CA LEU A 235 12.49 -10.44 9.52
C LEU A 235 13.93 -10.25 9.03
N LYS A 236 14.10 -9.52 7.93
CA LYS A 236 15.39 -9.17 7.34
C LYS A 236 15.67 -7.67 7.42
N HIS A 237 14.61 -6.86 7.43
CA HIS A 237 14.69 -5.41 7.47
C HIS A 237 13.65 -4.89 8.46
N LEU A 238 14.09 -4.11 9.43
CA LEU A 238 13.25 -3.41 10.38
C LEU A 238 13.65 -1.94 10.35
N GLU A 239 12.78 -1.09 9.80
CA GLU A 239 12.97 0.35 9.85
C GLU A 239 12.13 0.93 10.99
N MET A 240 12.79 1.63 11.92
CA MET A 240 12.09 2.33 12.99
C MET A 240 12.52 3.79 13.10
N GLY A 241 11.58 4.68 12.81
CA GLY A 241 11.78 6.12 12.99
C GLY A 241 11.65 6.54 14.46
N GLY A 242 12.68 7.21 14.99
CA GLY A 242 12.66 7.81 16.34
C GLY A 242 13.03 6.88 17.50
N ASN A 243 13.48 5.65 17.23
CA ASN A 243 13.76 4.60 18.24
C ASN A 243 12.66 4.48 19.32
N PRO A 244 11.39 4.23 18.93
CA PRO A 244 10.27 4.16 19.87
C PRO A 244 10.40 3.00 20.86
N LEU A 245 11.20 1.98 20.53
CA LEU A 245 11.46 0.83 21.40
C LEU A 245 12.73 0.97 22.24
N ARG A 246 13.34 2.16 22.28
CA ARG A 246 14.57 2.47 23.04
C ARG A 246 15.67 1.42 22.89
N PHE A 247 15.80 0.83 21.71
CA PHE A 247 16.81 -0.19 21.47
C PHE A 247 18.19 0.36 21.80
N THR A 248 18.84 -0.33 22.72
CA THR A 248 20.26 -0.18 23.00
C THR A 248 21.05 -1.01 21.98
N LEU A 249 22.37 -0.79 21.91
CA LEU A 249 23.24 -1.63 21.08
C LEU A 249 23.16 -3.12 21.46
N ARG A 250 22.98 -3.41 22.75
CA ARG A 250 22.82 -4.78 23.26
C ARG A 250 21.54 -5.44 22.74
N ASP A 251 20.47 -4.66 22.61
CA ASP A 251 19.18 -5.14 22.10
C ASP A 251 19.25 -5.48 20.62
N ILE A 252 19.95 -4.64 19.86
CA ILE A 252 20.26 -4.89 18.45
C ILE A 252 21.11 -6.17 18.30
N GLU A 253 22.07 -6.41 19.19
CA GLU A 253 22.86 -7.64 19.22
C GLU A 253 22.02 -8.88 19.52
N LEU A 254 21.03 -8.79 20.41
CA LEU A 254 20.13 -9.91 20.75
C LEU A 254 19.15 -10.24 19.61
N LEU A 255 18.67 -9.23 18.88
CA LEU A 255 17.83 -9.42 17.69
C LEU A 255 18.61 -10.03 16.52
N ARG A 256 19.94 -10.02 16.57
CA ARG A 256 20.84 -10.54 15.53
C ARG A 256 20.97 -12.07 15.55
N GLY A 257 20.49 -12.74 16.60
CA GLY A 257 20.54 -14.18 16.74
C GLY A 257 19.73 -14.88 15.63
N GLU A 258 20.43 -15.58 14.74
CA GLU A 258 19.95 -16.48 13.68
C GLU A 258 19.45 -15.84 12.37
N ASN A 259 19.02 -14.57 12.33
CA ASN A 259 18.66 -13.89 11.07
C ASN A 259 19.22 -12.47 10.99
N VAL A 260 19.74 -12.09 9.82
CA VAL A 260 20.29 -10.75 9.58
C VAL A 260 19.15 -9.75 9.50
N VAL A 261 18.80 -9.13 10.63
CA VAL A 261 17.89 -7.98 10.67
C VAL A 261 18.71 -6.71 10.47
N MET A 262 18.56 -6.06 9.31
CA MET A 262 19.01 -4.69 9.14
C MET A 262 18.07 -3.78 9.92
N ILE A 263 18.60 -3.14 10.96
CA ILE A 263 17.84 -2.18 11.77
C ILE A 263 18.27 -0.77 11.37
N SER A 264 17.34 0.01 10.82
CA SER A 264 17.54 1.43 10.53
C SER A 264 16.87 2.26 11.62
N LEU A 265 17.66 3.04 12.36
CA LEU A 265 17.17 3.99 13.36
C LEU A 265 17.46 5.42 12.89
N THR A 266 16.39 6.14 12.52
CA THR A 266 16.48 7.58 12.24
C THR A 266 16.17 8.36 13.52
N MET A 267 17.20 8.85 14.23
CA MET A 267 17.02 9.86 15.27
C MET A 267 17.17 11.24 14.66
N THR A 268 16.41 12.23 15.15
CA THR A 268 16.31 13.60 14.60
C THR A 268 17.65 14.34 14.44
N LEU A 269 18.77 13.81 14.98
CA LEU A 269 20.12 14.35 14.82
C LEU A 269 21.21 13.29 14.55
N MET A 270 20.88 12.02 14.35
CA MET A 270 21.87 10.97 14.11
C MET A 270 21.22 9.79 13.40
N VAL A 271 21.52 9.60 12.11
CA VAL A 271 21.15 8.38 11.41
C VAL A 271 22.19 7.33 11.78
N CYS A 272 21.87 6.45 12.73
CA CYS A 272 22.67 5.24 12.94
C CYS A 272 22.23 4.21 11.90
N VAL A 273 22.76 4.29 10.68
CA VAL A 273 22.66 3.16 9.75
C VAL A 273 23.74 2.16 10.12
N LEU A 274 23.38 1.12 10.86
CA LEU A 274 24.27 -0.01 11.11
C LEU A 274 24.22 -0.93 9.88
N PHE A 275 25.00 -0.61 8.85
CA PHE A 275 25.25 -1.53 7.74
C PHE A 275 26.24 -2.61 8.20
N TYR A 276 25.81 -3.86 8.25
CA TYR A 276 26.74 -4.99 8.36
C TYR A 276 26.40 -6.04 7.32
N THR A 277 27.14 -6.02 6.22
CA THR A 277 27.25 -7.14 5.28
C THR A 277 28.16 -8.19 5.90
N LEU A 278 27.69 -9.44 6.00
CA LEU A 278 28.57 -10.57 6.29
C LEU A 278 29.56 -10.71 5.13
N SER A 279 30.83 -10.43 5.42
CA SER A 279 31.94 -11.04 4.70
C SER A 279 31.92 -12.53 4.98
N SER A 280 31.85 -13.31 3.92
CA SER A 280 31.92 -14.78 3.86
C SER A 280 32.83 -15.42 4.91
N THR A 281 32.31 -16.49 5.53
CA THR A 281 32.98 -17.78 5.70
C THR A 281 31.94 -18.88 5.66
#